data_AF-X1LP48-F1
#
_entry.id   AF-X1LP48-F1
#
_cell.length_a   1.000
_cell.length_b   1.000
_cell.length_c   1.000
_cell.angle_alpha   90.00
_cell.angle_beta   90.00
_cell.angle_gamma   90.00
#
_symmetry.space_group_name_H-M   'P 1'
#
loop_
_entity.id
_entity.type
_entity.pdbx_description
1 polymer ?
#
loop_
_entity_poly.entity_id
_entity_poly.type
_entity_poly.pdbx_seq_one_letter_code
_entity_poly.pdbx_strand_id
1 'polypeptide(L)'
;CGEIIVNEETINSVKELFLKKGSDSWFSMSAKEILPKDYQCSHCKGKDFEKEKDIMDVWFDSGCSHAAVLKQRNELHWPAELYLEGTDQHRGWFQTSLLTSVAAFEKAPYKYVLTHGFIVDAEGKKMSKSLGNVIAPQEIIEKYGADILRLWVAYSLHFFLNSTGSISLKDTFRFFVT
;
A
#
# COMPACT_ATOMS: atom_id res chain seq x y z
N CYS A 1 9.80 34.70 7.89
CA CYS A 1 10.78 34.92 6.81
C CYS A 1 10.50 34.08 5.57
N GLY A 2 9.54 33.15 5.57
CA GLY A 2 9.27 32.27 4.42
C GLY A 2 10.24 31.10 4.28
N GLU A 3 11.19 30.95 5.21
CA GLU A 3 12.15 29.85 5.22
C GLU A 3 11.45 28.52 5.53
N ILE A 4 11.72 27.51 4.71
CA ILE A 4 11.22 26.14 4.93
C ILE A 4 12.08 25.48 6.01
N ILE A 5 11.42 24.83 6.97
CA ILE A 5 12.09 24.22 8.11
C ILE A 5 11.86 22.73 8.08
N VAL A 6 12.81 22.03 7.46
CA VAL A 6 12.84 20.58 7.38
C VAL A 6 14.26 20.14 7.70
N ASN A 7 14.48 19.68 8.92
CA ASN A 7 15.76 19.17 9.39
C ASN A 7 15.55 18.01 10.37
N GLU A 8 16.62 17.34 10.75
CA GLU A 8 16.55 16.16 11.62
C GLU A 8 15.88 16.44 12.97
N GLU A 9 16.14 17.60 13.58
CA GLU A 9 15.55 17.99 14.87
C GLU A 9 14.03 18.14 14.76
N THR A 10 13.55 18.89 13.75
CA THR A 10 12.11 19.10 13.56
C THR A 10 11.40 17.83 13.12
N ILE A 11 12.00 17.04 12.23
CA ILE A 11 11.47 15.74 11.81
C ILE A 11 11.33 14.80 13.01
N ASN A 12 12.35 14.73 13.87
CA ASN A 12 12.29 13.88 15.06
C ASN A 12 11.21 14.32 16.05
N SER A 13 11.02 15.63 16.24
CA SER A 13 9.94 16.15 17.09
C SER A 13 8.55 15.71 16.58
N VAL A 14 8.33 15.81 15.26
CA VAL A 14 7.08 15.37 14.62
C VAL A 14 6.91 13.86 14.70
N LYS A 15 7.97 13.10 14.44
CA LYS A 15 7.98 11.64 14.55
C LYS A 15 7.58 11.18 15.96
N GLU A 16 8.21 11.72 16.99
CA GLU A 16 7.91 11.39 18.39
C GLU A 16 6.47 11.73 18.77
N LEU A 17 5.96 12.86 18.26
CA LEU A 17 4.58 13.24 18.45
C LEU A 17 3.62 12.24 17.79
N PHE A 18 3.87 11.86 16.54
CA PHE A 18 3.03 10.93 15.79
C PHE A 18 3.03 9.53 16.41
N LEU A 19 4.18 9.06 16.93
CA LEU A 19 4.26 7.79 17.66
C LEU A 19 3.40 7.78 18.93
N LYS A 20 3.22 8.94 19.59
CA LYS A 20 2.48 9.04 20.86
C LYS A 20 1.00 9.36 20.68
N LYS A 21 0.66 10.19 19.69
CA LYS A 21 -0.69 10.78 19.54
C LYS A 21 -1.34 10.53 18.17
N GLY A 22 -0.64 9.87 17.25
CA GLY A 22 -1.10 9.73 15.85
C GLY A 22 -0.95 11.01 15.03
N SER A 23 -1.20 10.92 13.73
CA SER A 23 -1.07 12.03 12.78
C SER A 23 -2.07 13.16 13.02
N ASP A 24 -3.22 12.89 13.64
CA ASP A 24 -4.25 13.90 13.97
C ASP A 24 -3.72 15.01 14.90
N SER A 25 -2.64 14.71 15.63
CA SER A 25 -1.90 15.70 16.41
C SER A 25 -1.35 16.86 15.57
N TRP A 26 -1.01 16.61 14.30
CA TRP A 26 -0.57 17.66 13.37
C TRP A 26 -1.65 18.71 13.15
N PHE A 27 -2.93 18.32 13.11
CA PHE A 27 -4.04 19.24 12.87
C PHE A 27 -4.47 19.97 14.14
N SER A 28 -4.46 19.27 15.27
CA SER A 28 -4.98 19.77 16.55
C SER A 28 -4.00 20.64 17.35
N MET A 29 -2.69 20.49 17.16
CA MET A 29 -1.67 21.21 17.93
C MET A 29 -1.04 22.37 17.13
N SER A 30 -0.62 23.44 17.79
CA SER A 30 0.07 24.58 17.14
C SER A 30 1.52 24.24 16.78
N ALA A 31 2.12 24.98 15.83
CA ALA A 31 3.54 24.78 15.46
C ALA A 31 4.49 24.87 16.67
N LYS A 32 4.18 25.77 17.61
CA LYS A 32 4.95 25.97 18.85
C LYS A 32 4.88 24.78 19.80
N GLU A 33 3.77 24.04 19.82
CA GLU A 33 3.61 22.84 20.65
C GLU A 33 4.28 21.60 20.02
N ILE A 34 4.49 21.61 18.70
CA ILE A 34 5.11 20.51 17.96
C ILE A 34 6.63 20.67 17.90
N LEU A 35 7.12 21.89 17.71
CA LEU A 35 8.55 22.17 17.60
C LEU A 35 9.28 22.01 18.94
N PRO A 36 10.60 21.75 18.91
CA PRO A 36 11.43 21.74 20.11
C PRO A 36 11.28 23.01 20.95
N LYS A 37 11.49 22.87 22.26
CA LYS A 37 11.38 24.00 23.18
C LYS A 37 12.39 25.09 22.79
N ASP A 38 11.93 26.33 22.76
CA ASP A 38 12.73 27.52 22.41
C ASP A 38 13.33 27.49 21.00
N TYR A 39 12.77 26.68 20.09
CA TYR A 39 13.20 26.58 18.69
C TYR A 39 13.16 27.95 17.99
N GLN A 40 14.21 28.24 17.24
CA GLN A 40 14.40 29.50 16.51
C GLN A 40 14.78 29.22 15.07
N CYS A 41 14.23 30.02 14.15
CA CYS A 41 14.61 29.93 12.74
C CYS A 41 16.13 30.16 12.60
N SER A 42 16.82 29.23 11.95
CA SER A 42 18.27 29.32 11.71
C SER A 42 18.65 30.61 10.97
N HIS A 43 17.80 31.04 10.02
CA HIS A 43 17.98 32.21 9.17
C HIS A 43 17.63 33.54 9.85
N CYS A 44 16.39 33.71 10.34
CA CYS A 44 15.92 35.01 10.85
C CYS A 44 15.80 35.12 12.37
N LYS A 45 16.12 34.06 13.12
CA LYS A 45 15.98 33.96 14.58
C LYS A 45 14.54 34.17 15.12
N GLY A 46 13.54 34.15 14.24
CA GLY A 46 12.13 34.25 14.61
C GLY A 46 11.64 32.99 15.33
N LYS A 47 10.57 33.15 16.13
CA LYS A 47 9.95 32.10 16.96
C LYS A 47 8.52 31.75 16.53
N ASP A 48 7.98 32.48 15.56
CA ASP A 48 6.65 32.25 15.02
C ASP A 48 6.75 31.41 13.75
N PHE A 49 6.03 30.30 13.73
CA PHE A 49 6.07 29.31 12.65
C PHE A 49 4.65 28.94 12.21
N GLU A 50 4.50 28.68 10.92
CA GLU A 50 3.28 28.14 10.33
C GLU A 50 3.52 26.69 9.93
N LYS A 51 2.49 25.84 10.08
CA LYS A 51 2.54 24.44 9.65
C LYS A 51 2.11 24.35 8.20
N GLU A 52 2.77 23.45 7.46
CA GLU A 52 2.24 22.97 6.18
C GLU A 52 0.90 22.23 6.40
N LYS A 53 -0.01 22.39 5.44
CA LYS A 53 -1.36 21.80 5.45
C LYS A 53 -1.53 20.72 4.39
N ASP A 54 -0.61 20.64 3.43
CA ASP A 54 -0.56 19.55 2.48
C ASP A 54 -0.33 18.19 3.17
N ILE A 55 -0.90 17.14 2.59
CA ILE A 55 -0.74 15.75 3.03
C ILE A 55 0.05 14.96 2.00
N MET A 56 0.60 13.83 2.42
CA MET A 56 1.27 12.92 1.50
C MET A 56 0.26 12.16 0.64
N ASP A 57 0.69 11.80 -0.57
CA ASP A 57 -0.09 10.97 -1.48
C ASP A 57 -0.21 9.54 -0.95
N VAL A 58 -1.36 8.89 -1.18
CA VAL A 58 -1.65 7.53 -0.68
C VAL A 58 -0.70 6.45 -1.22
N TRP A 59 -0.05 6.69 -2.36
CA TRP A 59 0.99 5.81 -2.87
C TRP A 59 2.30 5.93 -2.10
N PHE A 60 2.56 7.07 -1.45
CA PHE A 60 3.67 7.21 -0.52
C PHE A 60 3.41 6.40 0.75
N ASP A 61 2.20 6.51 1.33
CA ASP A 61 1.80 5.76 2.53
C ASP A 61 1.96 4.25 2.32
N SER A 62 1.32 3.72 1.26
CA SER A 62 1.42 2.30 0.91
C SER A 62 2.84 1.92 0.50
N GLY A 63 3.55 2.79 -0.22
CA GLY A 63 4.95 2.61 -0.61
C GLY A 63 5.89 2.47 0.59
N CYS A 64 5.61 3.12 1.72
CA CYS A 64 6.44 3.03 2.93
C CYS A 64 6.12 1.80 3.80
N SER A 65 5.17 0.95 3.41
CA SER A 65 4.78 -0.26 4.17
C SER A 65 5.95 -1.21 4.48
N HIS A 66 6.94 -1.31 3.60
CA HIS A 66 8.13 -2.13 3.85
C HIS A 66 8.91 -1.65 5.09
N ALA A 67 8.99 -0.34 5.31
CA ALA A 67 9.69 0.25 6.45
C ALA A 67 8.80 0.29 7.70
N ALA A 68 7.51 0.59 7.51
CA ALA A 68 6.53 0.71 8.58
C ALA A 68 6.08 -0.64 9.16
N VAL A 69 6.17 -1.73 8.37
CA VAL A 69 5.71 -3.06 8.76
C VAL A 69 6.87 -4.05 8.83
N LEU A 70 7.57 -4.32 7.72
CA LEU A 70 8.58 -5.39 7.67
C LEU A 70 9.80 -5.11 8.55
N LYS A 71 10.20 -3.83 8.69
CA LYS A 71 11.32 -3.44 9.56
C LYS A 71 10.93 -3.26 11.03
N GLN A 72 9.63 -3.13 11.35
CA GLN A 72 9.16 -2.87 12.72
C GLN A 72 8.73 -4.14 13.47
N ARG A 73 8.26 -5.16 12.75
CA ARG A 73 7.72 -6.39 13.34
C ARG A 73 8.78 -7.49 13.36
N ASN A 74 9.08 -8.00 14.54
CA ASN A 74 10.18 -8.97 14.77
C ASN A 74 9.98 -10.32 14.06
N GLU A 75 8.73 -10.69 13.77
CA GLU A 75 8.35 -11.91 13.07
C GLU A 75 8.46 -11.81 11.54
N LEU A 76 8.75 -10.61 11.02
CA LEU A 76 8.92 -10.33 9.60
C LEU A 76 10.39 -10.04 9.30
N HIS A 77 10.75 -10.07 8.02
CA HIS A 77 12.07 -9.67 7.57
C HIS A 77 12.00 -8.73 6.38
N TRP A 78 13.02 -7.89 6.26
CA TRP A 78 13.21 -6.98 5.13
C TRP A 78 14.59 -7.25 4.51
N PRO A 79 14.71 -7.36 3.17
CA PRO A 79 13.63 -7.32 2.17
C PRO A 79 12.69 -8.53 2.27
N ALA A 80 11.44 -8.39 1.84
CA ALA A 80 10.51 -9.51 1.68
C ALA A 80 11.01 -10.49 0.60
N GLU A 81 10.67 -11.78 0.72
CA GLU A 81 10.97 -12.72 -0.37
C GLU A 81 10.13 -12.39 -1.62
N LEU A 82 8.84 -12.15 -1.45
CA LEU A 82 7.90 -11.99 -2.56
C LEU A 82 6.91 -10.85 -2.30
N TYR A 83 6.73 -10.00 -3.31
CA TYR A 83 5.53 -9.16 -3.45
C TYR A 83 4.61 -9.79 -4.51
N LEU A 84 3.32 -9.91 -4.20
CA LEU A 84 2.31 -10.52 -5.07
C LEU A 84 1.06 -9.65 -5.11
N GLU A 85 0.75 -9.08 -6.27
CA GLU A 85 -0.46 -8.28 -6.50
C GLU A 85 -0.89 -8.31 -7.98
N GLY A 86 -2.00 -7.66 -8.30
CA GLY A 86 -2.47 -7.47 -9.68
C GLY A 86 -1.48 -6.71 -10.56
N THR A 87 -1.53 -6.96 -11.87
CA THR A 87 -0.65 -6.33 -12.87
C THR A 87 -0.69 -4.79 -12.88
N ASP A 88 -1.77 -4.17 -12.40
CA ASP A 88 -1.88 -2.72 -12.26
C ASP A 88 -0.89 -2.13 -11.25
N GLN A 89 -0.39 -2.94 -10.31
CA GLN A 89 0.52 -2.47 -9.27
C GLN A 89 1.95 -2.19 -9.75
N HIS A 90 2.30 -2.55 -11.00
CA HIS A 90 3.56 -2.14 -11.62
C HIS A 90 3.75 -0.62 -11.67
N ARG A 91 2.66 0.14 -11.79
CA ARG A 91 2.67 1.62 -11.75
C ARG A 91 2.07 2.19 -10.45
N GLY A 92 1.76 1.31 -9.51
CA GLY A 92 1.24 1.64 -8.20
C GLY A 92 2.21 1.16 -7.13
N TRP A 93 1.75 0.24 -6.30
CA TRP A 93 2.42 -0.13 -5.06
C TRP A 93 3.83 -0.73 -5.24
N PHE A 94 4.08 -1.50 -6.31
CA PHE A 94 5.43 -2.03 -6.56
C PHE A 94 6.42 -0.90 -6.83
N GLN A 95 6.02 0.06 -7.66
CA GLN A 95 6.86 1.19 -8.02
C GLN A 95 7.13 2.08 -6.82
N THR A 96 6.10 2.47 -6.06
CA THR A 96 6.29 3.39 -4.93
C THR A 96 7.02 2.72 -3.76
N SER A 97 6.80 1.42 -3.54
CA SER A 97 7.61 0.65 -2.57
C SER A 97 9.08 0.60 -2.99
N LEU A 98 9.37 0.34 -4.26
CA LEU A 98 10.75 0.31 -4.76
C LEU A 98 11.43 1.68 -4.61
N LEU A 99 10.76 2.76 -5.03
CA LEU A 99 11.30 4.11 -4.99
C LEU A 99 11.61 4.55 -3.55
N THR A 100 10.66 4.40 -2.63
CA THR A 100 10.85 4.78 -1.22
C THR A 100 11.93 3.94 -0.53
N SER A 101 12.01 2.65 -0.84
CA SER A 101 13.02 1.75 -0.28
C SER A 101 14.43 2.05 -0.77
N VAL A 102 14.59 2.28 -2.08
CA VAL A 102 15.90 2.63 -2.65
C VAL A 102 16.33 4.02 -2.16
N ALA A 103 15.41 4.99 -2.08
CA ALA A 103 15.72 6.33 -1.59
C ALA A 103 16.18 6.33 -0.12
N ALA A 104 15.55 5.52 0.74
CA ALA A 104 15.84 5.52 2.17
C ALA A 104 16.92 4.51 2.60
N PHE A 105 17.08 3.40 1.87
CA PHE A 105 17.88 2.25 2.30
C PHE A 105 18.75 1.62 1.21
N GLU A 106 18.82 2.24 0.01
CA GLU A 106 19.66 1.81 -1.12
C GLU A 106 19.41 0.35 -1.58
N LYS A 107 18.22 -0.19 -1.29
CA LYS A 107 17.87 -1.58 -1.61
C LYS A 107 16.40 -1.72 -1.96
N ALA A 108 16.08 -2.66 -2.85
CA ALA A 108 14.70 -3.03 -3.14
C ALA A 108 14.03 -3.66 -1.90
N PRO A 109 12.72 -3.44 -1.68
CA PRO A 109 12.01 -3.95 -0.50
C PRO A 109 11.58 -5.41 -0.65
N TYR A 110 11.76 -6.01 -1.83
CA TYR A 110 11.44 -7.40 -2.16
C TYR A 110 12.55 -8.04 -3.01
N LYS A 111 12.65 -9.37 -2.98
CA LYS A 111 13.53 -10.14 -3.88
C LYS A 111 12.84 -10.53 -5.18
N TYR A 112 11.57 -10.91 -5.10
CA TYR A 112 10.77 -11.32 -6.25
C TYR A 112 9.46 -10.53 -6.32
N VAL A 113 8.97 -10.33 -7.55
CA VAL A 113 7.63 -9.80 -7.83
C VAL A 113 6.89 -10.85 -8.65
N LEU A 114 5.71 -11.25 -8.19
CA LEU A 114 4.78 -12.07 -8.94
C LEU A 114 3.52 -11.26 -9.21
N THR A 115 3.04 -11.27 -10.45
CA THR A 115 1.81 -10.58 -10.82
C THR A 115 0.76 -11.54 -11.31
N HIS A 116 -0.51 -11.22 -11.04
CA HIS A 116 -1.65 -11.93 -11.60
C HIS A 116 -2.51 -10.98 -12.44
N GLY A 117 -3.31 -11.57 -13.34
CA GLY A 117 -4.28 -10.84 -14.15
C GLY A 117 -5.50 -10.39 -13.35
N PHE A 118 -6.44 -9.76 -14.04
CA PHE A 118 -7.74 -9.41 -13.47
C PHE A 118 -8.71 -10.60 -13.55
N ILE A 119 -9.56 -10.73 -12.54
CA ILE A 119 -10.75 -11.57 -12.62
C ILE A 119 -11.77 -10.86 -13.50
N VAL A 120 -12.32 -11.58 -14.48
CA VAL A 120 -13.33 -11.08 -15.42
C VAL A 120 -14.62 -11.87 -15.30
N ASP A 121 -15.71 -11.30 -15.80
CA ASP A 121 -17.00 -11.99 -15.84
C ASP A 121 -17.01 -13.17 -16.83
N ALA A 122 -18.18 -13.80 -16.94
CA ALA A 122 -18.46 -14.90 -17.85
C ALA A 122 -18.17 -14.61 -19.33
N GLU A 123 -18.24 -13.34 -19.72
CA GLU A 123 -18.09 -12.87 -21.09
C GLU A 123 -16.71 -12.21 -21.31
N GLY A 124 -15.79 -12.36 -20.35
CA GLY A 124 -14.43 -11.82 -20.40
C GLY A 124 -14.33 -10.32 -20.13
N LYS A 125 -15.41 -9.67 -19.69
CA LYS A 125 -15.42 -8.23 -19.41
C LYS A 125 -14.95 -7.96 -17.99
N LYS A 126 -14.32 -6.80 -17.81
CA LYS A 126 -13.96 -6.29 -16.49
C LYS A 126 -15.22 -6.19 -15.61
N MET A 127 -15.15 -6.73 -14.41
CA MET A 127 -16.23 -6.60 -13.44
C MET A 127 -16.35 -5.16 -12.94
N SER A 128 -17.56 -4.61 -12.89
CA SER A 128 -17.84 -3.30 -12.32
C SER A 128 -19.25 -3.23 -11.74
N LYS A 129 -19.41 -2.46 -10.66
CA LYS A 129 -20.72 -2.28 -10.01
C LYS A 129 -21.77 -1.69 -10.96
N SER A 130 -21.36 -0.78 -11.86
CA SER A 130 -22.27 -0.15 -12.83
C SER A 130 -22.78 -1.10 -13.91
N LEU A 131 -22.01 -2.15 -14.24
CA LEU A 131 -22.44 -3.20 -15.17
C LEU A 131 -23.25 -4.31 -14.48
N GLY A 132 -23.30 -4.33 -13.14
CA GLY A 132 -24.00 -5.35 -12.38
C GLY A 132 -23.40 -6.76 -12.51
N ASN A 133 -22.18 -6.89 -13.05
CA ASN A 133 -21.50 -8.16 -13.32
C ASN A 133 -20.46 -8.53 -12.24
N VAL A 134 -20.54 -7.90 -11.06
CA VAL A 134 -19.67 -8.22 -9.92
C VAL A 134 -20.25 -9.42 -9.18
N ILE A 135 -19.42 -10.43 -8.95
CA ILE A 135 -19.74 -11.53 -8.03
C ILE A 135 -18.87 -11.34 -6.79
N ALA A 136 -19.49 -11.13 -5.64
CA ALA A 136 -18.73 -11.00 -4.39
C ALA A 136 -18.18 -12.37 -3.95
N PRO A 137 -16.94 -12.45 -3.43
CA PRO A 137 -16.39 -13.69 -2.88
C PRO A 137 -17.31 -14.33 -1.83
N GLN A 138 -17.99 -13.50 -1.02
CA GLN A 138 -18.90 -13.94 0.02
C GLN A 138 -20.10 -14.75 -0.53
N GLU A 139 -20.66 -14.35 -1.67
CA GLU A 139 -21.76 -15.08 -2.31
C GLU A 139 -21.33 -16.49 -2.76
N ILE A 140 -20.09 -16.62 -3.25
CA ILE A 140 -19.53 -17.93 -3.63
C ILE A 140 -19.30 -18.78 -2.38
N ILE A 141 -18.78 -18.20 -1.30
CA ILE A 141 -18.52 -18.90 -0.05
C ILE A 141 -19.83 -19.41 0.57
N GLU A 142 -20.87 -18.58 0.62
CA GLU A 142 -22.18 -18.96 1.17
C GLU A 142 -22.83 -20.08 0.37
N LYS A 143 -22.63 -20.09 -0.95
CA LYS A 143 -23.26 -21.07 -1.85
C LYS A 143 -22.48 -22.38 -1.98
N TYR A 144 -21.16 -22.32 -2.04
CA TYR A 144 -20.30 -23.45 -2.39
C TYR A 144 -19.20 -23.75 -1.36
N GLY A 145 -18.99 -22.88 -0.37
CA GLY A 145 -17.94 -23.00 0.62
C GLY A 145 -16.61 -22.36 0.18
N ALA A 146 -15.80 -21.98 1.18
CA ALA A 146 -14.53 -21.30 0.94
C ALA A 146 -13.49 -22.17 0.23
N ASP A 147 -13.53 -23.50 0.41
CA ASP A 147 -12.56 -24.41 -0.22
C ASP A 147 -12.78 -24.53 -1.72
N ILE A 148 -14.03 -24.44 -2.19
CA ILE A 148 -14.33 -24.38 -3.62
C ILE A 148 -13.77 -23.10 -4.24
N LEU A 149 -13.91 -21.96 -3.56
CA LEU A 149 -13.30 -20.71 -4.02
C LEU A 149 -11.77 -20.80 -4.06
N ARG A 150 -11.13 -21.38 -3.04
CA ARG A 150 -9.66 -21.57 -3.01
C ARG A 150 -9.17 -22.48 -4.14
N LEU A 151 -9.87 -23.59 -4.37
CA LEU A 151 -9.55 -24.53 -5.45
C LEU A 151 -9.66 -23.85 -6.82
N TRP A 152 -10.71 -23.05 -7.01
CA TRP A 152 -10.87 -22.22 -8.20
C TRP A 152 -9.70 -21.24 -8.39
N VAL A 153 -9.30 -20.51 -7.34
CA VAL A 153 -8.14 -19.58 -7.41
C VAL A 153 -6.85 -20.33 -7.75
N ALA A 154 -6.58 -21.47 -7.10
CA ALA A 154 -5.37 -22.25 -7.33
C ALA A 154 -5.28 -22.77 -8.77
N TYR A 155 -6.39 -23.27 -9.32
CA TYR A 155 -6.47 -23.72 -10.71
C TYR A 155 -6.30 -22.55 -11.69
N SER A 156 -6.95 -21.42 -11.41
CA SER A 156 -6.88 -20.22 -12.23
C SER A 156 -5.45 -19.67 -12.29
N LEU A 157 -4.75 -19.61 -11.16
CA LEU A 157 -3.37 -19.11 -11.12
C LEU A 157 -2.42 -20.00 -11.94
N HIS A 158 -2.62 -21.33 -11.93
CA HIS A 158 -1.86 -22.25 -12.79
C HIS A 158 -2.08 -21.97 -14.28
N PHE A 159 -3.31 -21.65 -14.67
CA PHE A 159 -3.64 -21.33 -16.06
C PHE A 159 -3.02 -19.98 -16.48
N PHE A 160 -3.05 -18.95 -15.62
CA PHE A 160 -2.40 -17.65 -15.88
C PHE A 160 -0.89 -17.74 -16.04
N LEU A 161 -0.21 -18.57 -15.24
CA LEU A 161 1.25 -18.77 -15.37
C LEU A 161 1.64 -19.40 -16.71
N ASN A 162 0.71 -20.11 -17.36
CA ASN A 162 0.93 -20.82 -18.62
C ASN A 162 0.21 -20.18 -19.82
N SER A 163 -0.59 -19.13 -19.63
CA SER A 163 -1.34 -18.46 -20.69
C SER A 163 -1.64 -16.99 -20.34
N THR A 164 -1.42 -16.08 -21.30
CA THR A 164 -1.44 -14.62 -21.09
C THR A 164 -2.84 -13.99 -21.00
N GLY A 165 -3.86 -14.74 -20.57
CA GLY A 165 -5.27 -14.34 -20.69
C GLY A 165 -6.02 -14.25 -19.37
N SER A 166 -7.01 -13.37 -19.30
CA SER A 166 -7.98 -13.23 -18.20
C SER A 166 -8.76 -14.53 -17.93
N ILE A 167 -9.13 -14.81 -16.69
CA ILE A 167 -9.88 -16.03 -16.33
C ILE A 167 -11.30 -15.68 -15.89
N SER A 168 -12.25 -16.40 -16.49
CA SER A 168 -13.67 -16.33 -16.15
C SER A 168 -14.06 -17.39 -15.11
N LEU A 169 -14.98 -17.03 -14.22
CA LEU A 169 -15.59 -17.96 -13.27
C LEU A 169 -16.35 -19.11 -13.97
N LYS A 170 -17.01 -18.86 -15.12
CA LYS A 170 -17.80 -19.91 -15.80
C LYS A 170 -16.95 -21.03 -16.42
N ASP A 171 -15.78 -20.68 -16.94
CA ASP A 171 -14.90 -21.65 -17.63
C ASP A 171 -14.33 -22.70 -16.67
N THR A 172 -14.28 -22.39 -15.37
CA THR A 172 -13.66 -23.27 -14.37
C THR A 172 -14.69 -24.12 -13.61
N PHE A 173 -15.88 -23.59 -13.31
CA PHE A 173 -16.90 -24.39 -12.61
C PHE A 173 -17.45 -25.55 -13.45
N ARG A 174 -17.36 -25.46 -14.78
CA ARG A 174 -17.71 -26.59 -15.66
C ARG A 174 -16.76 -27.78 -15.50
N PHE A 175 -15.54 -27.56 -15.02
CA PHE A 175 -14.51 -28.59 -14.81
C PHE A 175 -14.62 -29.31 -13.46
N PHE A 176 -15.27 -28.69 -12.47
CA PHE A 176 -15.39 -29.25 -11.10
C PHE A 176 -16.73 -29.95 -10.83
N VAL A 177 -17.70 -29.85 -11.75
CA VAL A 177 -19.08 -30.37 -11.56
C VAL A 177 -19.47 -31.38 -12.65
N THR A 178 -18.49 -31.99 -13.32
CA THR A 178 -18.65 -33.20 -14.14
C THR A 178 -17.77 -34.31 -13.58
#